data_AF-A0A7J6SE70-F1
#
_entry.id   AF-A0A7J6SE70-F1
#
_cell.length_a   1.000
_cell.length_b   1.000
_cell.length_c   1.000
_cell.angle_alpha   90.00
_cell.angle_beta   90.00
_cell.angle_gamma   90.00
#
_symmetry.space_group_name_H-M   'P 1'
#
loop_
_entity.id
_entity.type
_entity.pdbx_description
1 polymer ?
#
loop_
_entity_poly.entity_id
_entity_poly.type
_entity_poly.pdbx_seq_one_letter_code
_entity_poly.pdbx_strand_id
1 'polypeptide(L)'
;MLGWVFREVNFIPMTPVGVDKEPRINPLSIKFIPHQAVDPLNSRATGASFVVEAPTGFHFAHESGTCEAHVIELPYYDDRGEYNSGFQWSENDFLCLVPDLAALDTLVLRLGSALKMVSEREYLIVIEVYNPTSVTPAGEMPGQWKLQTYLAESISPTLALDENIVEGF
;
A
#
# COMPACT_ATOMS: atom_id res chain seq x y z
N MET A 1 0.31 23.27 10.30
CA MET A 1 1.03 21.99 10.33
C MET A 1 0.46 21.21 9.16
N LEU A 2 1.14 21.20 8.02
CA LEU A 2 0.60 20.68 6.76
C LEU A 2 0.88 19.18 6.72
N GLY A 3 -0.13 18.39 7.08
CA GLY A 3 -0.13 16.94 6.88
C GLY A 3 -0.13 16.61 5.39
N TRP A 4 0.42 15.45 5.06
CA TRP A 4 0.32 14.86 3.75
C TRP A 4 -1.08 14.24 3.67
N VAL A 5 -1.76 14.39 2.55
CA VAL A 5 -3.09 13.79 2.33
C VAL A 5 -3.03 13.11 0.99
N PHE A 6 -3.13 11.78 0.94
CA PHE A 6 -3.34 11.05 -0.30
C PHE A 6 -4.54 11.66 -1.01
N ARG A 7 -4.32 12.17 -2.21
CA ARG A 7 -5.37 12.91 -2.92
C ARG A 7 -6.46 11.97 -3.43
N GLU A 8 -6.05 10.77 -3.80
CA GLU A 8 -6.89 9.64 -4.20
C GLU A 8 -6.26 8.37 -3.65
N VAL A 9 -7.07 7.47 -3.09
CA VAL A 9 -6.69 6.08 -2.80
C VAL A 9 -7.83 5.20 -3.27
N ASN A 10 -7.54 4.24 -4.14
CA ASN A 10 -8.53 3.27 -4.58
C ASN A 10 -7.98 1.85 -4.39
N PHE A 11 -8.72 1.03 -3.67
CA PHE A 11 -8.48 -0.40 -3.54
C PHE A 11 -9.33 -1.12 -4.58
N ILE A 12 -8.67 -1.73 -5.57
CA ILE A 12 -9.32 -2.38 -6.70
C ILE A 12 -9.00 -3.88 -6.60
N PRO A 13 -9.98 -4.74 -6.23
CA PRO A 13 -9.80 -6.17 -6.33
C PRO A 13 -9.84 -6.58 -7.81
N MET A 14 -8.89 -7.39 -8.27
CA MET A 14 -8.87 -7.82 -9.69
C MET A 14 -9.88 -8.94 -9.99
N THR A 15 -10.50 -9.51 -8.96
CA THR A 15 -11.54 -10.55 -9.02
C THR A 15 -12.72 -10.14 -8.13
N PRO A 16 -13.97 -10.55 -8.44
CA PRO A 16 -15.11 -10.25 -7.58
C PRO A 16 -14.83 -10.77 -6.17
N VAL A 17 -14.91 -9.89 -5.17
CA VAL A 17 -14.70 -10.32 -3.80
C VAL A 17 -15.92 -11.12 -3.38
N GLY A 18 -15.66 -12.34 -2.95
CA GLY A 18 -16.65 -13.26 -2.44
C GLY A 18 -16.02 -14.10 -1.35
N VAL A 19 -16.85 -14.82 -0.61
CA VAL A 19 -16.33 -15.83 0.31
C VAL A 19 -15.80 -16.98 -0.51
N ASP A 20 -14.48 -17.10 -0.54
CA ASP A 20 -13.86 -18.27 -1.10
C ASP A 20 -14.03 -19.44 -0.11
N LYS A 21 -14.54 -20.56 -0.61
CA LYS A 21 -14.66 -21.80 0.18
C LYS A 21 -13.28 -22.35 0.60
N GLU A 22 -12.23 -21.89 -0.06
CA GLU A 22 -10.82 -22.24 0.15
C GLU A 22 -9.99 -20.96 -0.01
N PRO A 23 -8.88 -20.77 0.72
CA PRO A 23 -8.04 -19.59 0.55
C PRO A 23 -7.58 -19.44 -0.90
N ARG A 24 -7.91 -18.30 -1.52
CA ARG A 24 -7.44 -17.93 -2.86
C ARG A 24 -6.69 -16.62 -2.79
N ILE A 25 -5.55 -16.58 -3.47
CA ILE A 25 -4.79 -15.36 -3.66
C ILE A 25 -5.55 -14.49 -4.66
N ASN A 26 -5.82 -13.26 -4.25
CA ASN A 26 -6.41 -12.23 -5.08
C ASN A 26 -5.44 -11.04 -5.08
N PRO A 27 -5.01 -10.58 -6.26
CA PRO A 27 -4.15 -9.42 -6.31
C PRO A 27 -5.01 -8.16 -6.07
N LEU A 28 -4.50 -7.31 -5.20
CA LEU A 28 -5.11 -6.07 -4.75
C LEU A 28 -4.28 -4.90 -5.28
N SER A 29 -4.93 -4.06 -6.06
CA SER A 29 -4.34 -2.84 -6.60
C SER A 29 -4.67 -1.65 -5.71
N ILE A 30 -3.64 -0.94 -5.24
CA ILE A 30 -3.74 0.29 -4.46
C ILE A 30 -3.22 1.42 -5.34
N LYS A 31 -4.13 2.19 -5.93
CA LYS A 31 -3.77 3.38 -6.71
C LYS A 31 -3.76 4.59 -5.80
N PHE A 32 -2.69 5.39 -5.80
CA PHE A 32 -2.59 6.60 -4.98
C PHE A 32 -1.74 7.71 -5.59
N ILE A 33 -1.91 8.93 -5.05
CA ILE A 33 -1.08 10.11 -5.35
C ILE A 33 -0.52 10.65 -4.04
N PRO A 34 0.81 10.70 -3.85
CA PRO A 34 1.42 11.33 -2.69
C PRO A 34 1.37 12.86 -2.84
N HIS A 35 1.01 13.55 -1.77
CA HIS A 35 0.90 15.02 -1.77
C HIS A 35 2.24 15.76 -1.72
N GLN A 36 3.28 15.15 -1.15
CA GLN A 36 4.65 15.68 -1.19
C GLN A 36 5.59 14.53 -1.65
N ALA A 37 6.90 14.78 -1.77
CA ALA A 37 7.85 13.79 -2.30
C ALA A 37 8.52 12.92 -1.22
N VAL A 38 8.40 11.60 -1.33
CA VAL A 38 9.03 10.63 -0.43
C VAL A 38 10.43 10.30 -0.95
N ASP A 39 11.45 10.82 -0.27
CA ASP A 39 12.87 10.56 -0.59
C ASP A 39 13.52 9.72 0.51
N PRO A 40 13.78 8.42 0.27
CA PRO A 40 14.37 7.51 1.25
C PRO A 40 15.83 7.86 1.63
N LEU A 41 16.54 8.68 0.86
CA LEU A 41 17.95 9.04 1.11
C LEU A 41 18.14 10.41 1.79
N ASN A 42 17.14 11.30 1.73
CA ASN A 42 17.28 12.69 2.14
C ASN A 42 16.43 13.05 3.39
N SER A 43 15.74 12.09 3.97
CA SER A 43 15.07 12.27 5.25
C SER A 43 16.08 12.11 6.40
N ARG A 44 16.07 13.05 7.35
CA ARG A 44 16.77 12.91 8.66
C ARG A 44 16.28 11.72 9.50
N ALA A 45 15.35 10.95 8.97
CA ALA A 45 14.87 9.68 9.47
C ALA A 45 15.11 8.67 8.35
N THR A 46 15.87 7.60 8.62
CA THR A 46 16.13 6.56 7.64
C THR A 46 14.81 5.90 7.24
N GLY A 47 14.54 5.85 5.93
CA GLY A 47 13.45 5.09 5.35
C GLY A 47 12.15 5.84 5.12
N ALA A 48 11.35 5.28 4.20
CA ALA A 48 9.94 5.60 4.06
C ALA A 48 9.15 4.30 4.01
N SER A 49 8.05 4.23 4.75
CA SER A 49 7.23 3.02 4.82
C SER A 49 5.78 3.34 4.48
N PHE A 50 5.16 2.49 3.68
CA PHE A 50 3.72 2.38 3.55
C PHE A 50 3.24 1.24 4.42
N VAL A 51 2.18 1.47 5.18
CA VAL A 51 1.51 0.44 5.95
C VAL A 51 0.11 0.27 5.39
N VAL A 52 -0.23 -0.95 5.05
CA VAL A 52 -1.57 -1.32 4.61
C VAL A 52 -2.17 -2.20 5.70
N GLU A 53 -3.31 -1.78 6.26
CA GLU A 53 -4.10 -2.60 7.17
C GLU A 53 -5.35 -3.08 6.42
N ALA A 54 -5.58 -4.38 6.47
CA ALA A 54 -6.70 -5.03 5.82
C ALA A 54 -7.90 -5.13 6.78
N PRO A 55 -9.13 -5.17 6.24
CA PRO A 55 -10.30 -5.54 7.02
C PRO A 55 -10.16 -6.92 7.66
N THR A 56 -10.87 -7.13 8.77
CA THR A 56 -10.88 -8.43 9.45
C THR A 56 -11.21 -9.59 8.50
N GLY A 57 -10.37 -10.64 8.55
CA GLY A 57 -10.53 -11.85 7.76
C GLY A 57 -9.72 -11.86 6.45
N PHE A 58 -9.25 -10.71 5.98
CA PHE A 58 -8.25 -10.66 4.91
C PHE A 58 -6.86 -10.93 5.48
N HIS A 59 -6.04 -11.67 4.75
CA HIS A 59 -4.65 -11.94 5.12
C HIS A 59 -3.72 -11.67 3.96
N PHE A 60 -2.64 -10.94 4.17
CA PHE A 60 -1.62 -10.74 3.14
C PHE A 60 -0.85 -12.02 2.85
N ALA A 61 -0.64 -12.32 1.56
CA ALA A 61 0.16 -13.46 1.17
C ALA A 61 1.65 -13.20 1.43
N HIS A 62 2.33 -14.19 2.02
CA HIS A 62 3.72 -14.06 2.39
C HIS A 62 4.43 -15.42 2.46
N GLU A 63 5.75 -15.40 2.37
CA GLU A 63 6.64 -16.51 2.70
C GLU A 63 7.55 -16.08 3.86
N SER A 64 7.38 -16.69 5.03
CA SER A 64 8.16 -16.39 6.25
C SER A 64 8.19 -14.89 6.65
N GLY A 65 7.11 -14.15 6.39
CA GLY A 65 6.96 -12.73 6.70
C GLY A 65 7.43 -11.77 5.60
N THR A 66 7.91 -12.27 4.47
CA THR A 66 8.18 -11.47 3.27
C THR A 66 7.05 -11.65 2.26
N CYS A 67 6.57 -10.56 1.67
CA CYS A 67 5.51 -10.58 0.67
C CYS A 67 6.02 -10.19 -0.72
N GLU A 68 5.26 -10.54 -1.75
CA GLU A 68 5.47 -10.03 -3.09
C GLU A 68 4.69 -8.73 -3.28
N ALA A 69 5.33 -7.74 -3.88
CA ALA A 69 4.70 -6.49 -4.24
C ALA A 69 5.27 -5.97 -5.56
N HIS A 70 4.44 -5.27 -6.33
CA HIS A 70 4.88 -4.51 -7.49
C HIS A 70 4.55 -3.03 -7.29
N VAL A 71 5.56 -2.17 -7.42
CA VAL A 71 5.40 -0.73 -7.34
C VAL A 71 5.60 -0.14 -8.72
N ILE A 72 4.60 0.59 -9.20
CA ILE A 72 4.59 1.16 -10.55
C ILE A 72 4.29 2.65 -10.45
N GLU A 73 5.18 3.48 -10.96
CA GLU A 73 4.89 4.87 -11.29
C GLU A 73 4.12 4.88 -12.61
N LEU A 74 2.91 5.44 -12.61
CA LEU A 74 2.06 5.49 -13.80
C LEU A 74 2.50 6.62 -14.75
N PRO A 75 2.13 6.55 -16.05
CA PRO A 75 2.46 7.60 -17.00
C PRO A 75 1.96 8.99 -16.57
N TYR A 76 2.78 10.01 -16.80
CA TYR A 76 2.46 11.39 -16.45
C TYR A 76 3.05 12.37 -17.46
N TYR A 77 2.55 13.61 -17.46
CA TYR A 77 3.18 14.74 -18.15
C TYR A 77 3.91 15.58 -17.12
N ASP A 78 5.16 15.96 -17.39
CA ASP A 78 5.91 16.83 -16.49
C ASP A 78 5.53 18.32 -16.65
N ASP A 79 6.15 19.19 -15.86
CA ASP A 79 5.91 20.64 -15.89
C ASP A 79 6.28 21.30 -17.23
N ARG A 80 7.01 20.59 -18.11
CA ARG A 80 7.36 21.03 -19.47
C ARG A 80 6.38 20.49 -20.51
N GLY A 81 5.42 19.67 -20.10
CA GLY A 81 4.48 18.97 -20.98
C GLY A 81 5.11 17.77 -21.69
N GLU A 82 6.25 17.26 -21.23
CA GLU A 82 6.88 16.06 -21.78
C GLU A 82 6.20 14.80 -21.22
N TYR A 83 5.83 13.88 -22.12
CA TYR A 83 5.24 12.60 -21.74
C TYR A 83 6.31 11.68 -21.15
N ASN A 84 6.03 11.17 -19.96
CA ASN A 84 6.82 10.14 -19.29
C ASN A 84 5.96 8.88 -19.19
N SER A 85 6.52 7.73 -19.59
CA SER A 85 5.81 6.45 -19.59
C SER A 85 5.60 5.85 -18.20
N GLY A 86 6.11 6.49 -17.15
CA GLY A 86 6.25 5.87 -15.84
C GLY A 86 7.33 4.78 -15.83
N PHE A 87 7.42 4.04 -14.73
CA PHE A 87 8.42 3.02 -14.52
C PHE A 87 7.99 2.02 -13.44
N GLN A 88 8.23 0.73 -13.68
CA GLN A 88 8.08 -0.31 -12.66
C GLN A 88 9.37 -0.44 -11.86
N TRP A 89 9.25 -0.35 -10.54
CA TRP A 89 10.38 -0.43 -9.63
C TRP A 89 10.92 -1.86 -9.55
N SER A 90 12.23 -1.97 -9.32
CA SER A 90 12.90 -3.23 -9.06
C SER A 90 12.61 -3.73 -7.65
N GLU A 91 12.68 -5.04 -7.43
CA GLU A 91 12.58 -5.64 -6.09
C GLU A 91 13.65 -5.13 -5.12
N ASN A 92 14.76 -4.59 -5.61
CA ASN A 92 15.79 -3.96 -4.77
C ASN A 92 15.42 -2.54 -4.31
N ASP A 93 14.36 -1.95 -4.88
CA ASP A 93 13.91 -0.60 -4.56
C ASP A 93 13.02 -0.53 -3.33
N PHE A 94 12.54 -1.68 -2.83
CA PHE A 94 11.65 -1.76 -1.69
C PHE A 94 11.75 -3.12 -0.99
N LEU A 95 11.16 -3.21 0.21
CA LEU A 95 11.05 -4.44 0.98
C LEU A 95 9.60 -4.56 1.50
N CYS A 96 8.91 -5.61 1.10
CA CYS A 96 7.55 -5.93 1.53
C CYS A 96 7.57 -6.93 2.68
N LEU A 97 6.93 -6.59 3.80
CA LEU A 97 6.92 -7.39 5.03
C LEU A 97 5.51 -7.53 5.61
N VAL A 98 5.22 -8.71 6.18
CA VAL A 98 4.11 -8.95 7.11
C VAL A 98 4.72 -9.07 8.50
N PRO A 99 4.70 -8.00 9.32
CA PRO A 99 5.55 -7.88 10.51
C PRO A 99 5.09 -8.78 11.67
N ASP A 100 3.80 -9.09 11.75
CA ASP A 100 3.23 -9.97 12.77
C ASP A 100 2.68 -11.24 12.11
N LEU A 101 3.33 -12.38 12.32
CA LEU A 101 2.88 -13.66 11.77
C LEU A 101 1.67 -14.25 12.49
N ALA A 102 1.27 -13.66 13.63
CA ALA A 102 0.02 -13.99 14.31
C ALA A 102 -1.16 -13.12 13.81
N ALA A 103 -0.88 -11.94 13.26
CA ALA A 103 -1.85 -11.00 12.71
C ALA A 103 -1.46 -10.62 11.27
N LEU A 104 -1.95 -11.41 10.32
CA LEU A 104 -1.60 -11.31 8.89
C LEU A 104 -2.36 -10.19 8.14
N ASP A 105 -3.03 -9.31 8.87
CA ASP A 105 -3.85 -8.22 8.35
C ASP A 105 -3.06 -6.93 8.12
N THR A 106 -1.76 -6.91 8.42
CA THR A 106 -0.90 -5.74 8.28
C THR A 106 0.26 -6.04 7.34
N LEU A 107 0.48 -5.17 6.36
CA LEU A 107 1.61 -5.21 5.43
C LEU A 107 2.39 -3.91 5.52
N VAL A 108 3.72 -4.02 5.44
CA VAL A 108 4.65 -2.90 5.45
C VAL A 108 5.48 -2.95 4.17
N LEU A 109 5.37 -1.92 3.34
CA LEU A 109 6.25 -1.71 2.20
C LEU A 109 7.26 -0.62 2.53
N ARG A 110 8.51 -1.02 2.81
CA ARG A 110 9.63 -0.10 3.07
C ARG A 110 10.33 0.25 1.76
N LEU A 111 10.58 1.53 1.50
CA LEU A 111 11.36 1.96 0.34
C LEU A 111 12.86 1.88 0.67
N GLY A 112 13.63 1.26 -0.22
CA GLY A 112 15.02 0.83 0.04
C GLY A 112 16.10 1.40 -0.89
N SER A 113 15.77 2.15 -1.95
CA SER A 113 16.75 2.65 -2.92
C SER A 113 16.86 4.17 -3.00
N ALA A 114 17.54 4.69 -4.03
CA ALA A 114 17.58 6.12 -4.37
C ALA A 114 16.30 6.60 -5.07
N LEU A 115 15.35 5.71 -5.35
CA LEU A 115 14.09 6.08 -5.99
C LEU A 115 13.20 6.82 -4.99
N LYS A 116 12.70 7.96 -5.45
CA LYS A 116 11.80 8.81 -4.70
C LYS A 116 10.41 8.74 -5.30
N MET A 117 9.37 8.67 -4.48
CA MET A 117 8.03 8.98 -4.96
C MET A 117 7.89 10.48 -5.03
N VAL A 118 7.71 11.03 -6.22
CA VAL A 118 7.48 12.45 -6.43
C VAL A 118 6.02 12.79 -6.17
N SER A 119 5.79 13.95 -5.55
CA SER A 119 4.47 14.52 -5.31
C SER A 119 3.66 14.68 -6.60
N GLU A 120 2.33 14.59 -6.49
CA GLU A 120 1.37 14.83 -7.59
C GLU A 120 1.53 13.85 -8.77
N ARG A 121 2.24 12.73 -8.58
CA ARG A 121 2.31 11.64 -9.56
C ARG A 121 1.46 10.46 -9.09
N GLU A 122 0.90 9.74 -10.04
CA GLU A 122 0.10 8.55 -9.73
C GLU A 122 1.01 7.32 -9.59
N TYR A 123 0.77 6.53 -8.54
CA TYR A 123 1.43 5.27 -8.30
C TYR A 123 0.40 4.15 -8.15
N LEU A 124 0.81 2.94 -8.46
CA LEU A 124 0.07 1.71 -8.28
C LEU A 124 0.95 0.74 -7.49
N ILE A 125 0.46 0.30 -6.33
CA ILE A 125 1.01 -0.84 -5.60
C ILE A 125 0.10 -2.04 -5.88
N VAL A 126 0.67 -3.15 -6.32
CA VAL A 126 -0.02 -4.43 -6.42
C VAL A 126 0.54 -5.35 -5.37
N ILE A 127 -0.33 -5.90 -4.52
CA ILE A 127 0.00 -6.88 -3.48
C ILE A 127 -0.95 -8.06 -3.55
N GLU A 128 -0.56 -9.17 -2.94
CA GLU A 128 -1.37 -10.38 -2.90
C GLU A 128 -2.09 -10.50 -1.55
N VAL A 129 -3.40 -10.77 -1.60
CA VAL A 129 -4.22 -10.95 -0.40
C VAL A 129 -5.14 -12.16 -0.52
N TYR A 130 -5.32 -12.88 0.57
CA TYR A 130 -6.35 -13.90 0.74
C TYR A 130 -7.66 -13.25 1.16
N ASN A 131 -8.74 -13.60 0.47
CA ASN A 131 -10.09 -13.18 0.87
C ASN A 131 -10.51 -13.85 2.19
N PRO A 132 -11.47 -13.24 2.93
CA PRO A 132 -12.10 -13.87 4.07
C PRO A 132 -12.77 -15.19 3.69
N THR A 133 -12.59 -16.20 4.55
CA THR A 133 -13.25 -17.50 4.41
C THR A 133 -14.65 -17.53 5.05
N SER A 134 -15.08 -16.44 5.68
CA SER A 134 -16.40 -16.27 6.29
C SER A 134 -17.10 -15.04 5.71
N VAL A 135 -18.41 -15.15 5.46
CA VAL A 135 -19.21 -14.05 4.91
C VAL A 135 -19.39 -13.01 6.00
N THR A 136 -19.12 -11.74 5.68
CA THR A 136 -19.63 -10.61 6.45
C THR A 136 -21.14 -10.75 6.56
N PRO A 137 -21.72 -10.93 7.77
CA PRO A 137 -23.15 -11.10 7.94
C PRO A 137 -23.95 -10.00 7.25
N ALA A 138 -25.09 -10.35 6.64
CA ALA A 138 -25.93 -9.38 5.96
C ALA A 138 -26.37 -8.27 6.92
N GLY A 139 -25.97 -7.03 6.63
CA GLY A 139 -26.24 -5.86 7.46
C GLY A 139 -25.03 -5.33 8.25
N GLU A 140 -23.90 -6.03 8.24
CA GLU A 140 -22.62 -5.49 8.71
C GLU A 140 -21.98 -4.63 7.60
N MET A 141 -21.36 -3.51 8.01
CA MET A 141 -20.63 -2.64 7.09
C MET A 141 -19.44 -3.41 6.50
N PRO A 142 -19.10 -3.22 5.21
CA PRO A 142 -17.84 -3.69 4.66
C PRO A 142 -16.71 -3.18 5.55
N GLY A 143 -15.82 -4.06 6.00
CA GLY A 143 -14.68 -3.63 6.81
C GLY A 143 -13.79 -2.68 6.02
N GLN A 144 -12.96 -1.88 6.70
CA GLN A 144 -12.23 -0.78 6.08
C GLN A 144 -10.78 -1.16 5.80
N TRP A 145 -10.29 -0.81 4.62
CA TRP A 145 -8.88 -0.81 4.30
C TRP A 145 -8.25 0.48 4.78
N LYS A 146 -7.02 0.39 5.27
CA LYS A 146 -6.27 1.55 5.74
C LYS A 146 -4.92 1.61 5.03
N LEU A 147 -4.54 2.78 4.57
CA LEU A 147 -3.22 3.07 4.05
C LEU A 147 -2.59 4.18 4.86
N GLN A 148 -1.39 3.95 5.39
CA GLN A 148 -0.64 4.93 6.18
C GLN A 148 0.78 5.10 5.64
N THR A 149 1.38 6.25 5.92
CA THR A 149 2.79 6.53 5.57
C THR A 149 3.61 6.98 6.75
N TYR A 150 4.89 6.62 6.73
CA TYR A 150 5.86 6.95 7.78
C TYR A 150 7.18 7.37 7.13
N LEU A 151 7.83 8.40 7.69
CA LEU A 151 9.22 8.78 7.35
C LEU A 151 10.26 8.10 8.24
N ALA A 152 9.87 7.15 9.09
CA ALA A 152 10.77 6.49 10.03
C ALA A 152 10.77 4.98 9.83
N GLU A 153 11.90 4.34 10.15
CA GLU A 153 12.02 2.89 10.28
C GLU A 153 11.07 2.29 11.32
N SER A 154 10.77 3.03 12.39
CA SER A 154 9.81 2.61 13.40
C SER A 154 8.39 3.06 13.05
N ILE A 155 7.52 2.08 12.83
CA ILE A 155 6.09 2.29 12.62
C ILE A 155 5.48 2.58 13.99
N SER A 156 5.29 3.86 14.29
CA SER A 156 4.54 4.31 15.47
C SER A 156 3.32 5.06 14.98
N PRO A 157 2.07 4.67 15.36
CA PRO A 157 0.86 5.35 14.90
C PRO A 157 0.86 6.87 15.12
N THR A 158 1.56 7.35 16.15
CA THR A 158 1.73 8.79 16.45
C THR A 158 2.69 9.52 15.52
N LEU A 159 3.48 8.79 14.75
CA LEU A 159 4.42 9.26 13.74
C LEU A 159 3.92 9.00 12.32
N ALA A 160 2.68 8.50 12.19
CA ALA A 160 2.01 8.42 10.90
C ALA A 160 1.92 9.83 10.32
N LEU A 161 2.38 9.97 9.08
CA LEU A 161 2.36 11.24 8.37
C LEU A 161 1.06 11.45 7.62
N ASP A 162 0.42 10.34 7.26
CA ASP A 162 -0.82 10.28 6.52
C ASP A 162 -1.58 9.00 6.86
N GLU A 163 -2.90 9.06 6.72
CA GLU A 163 -3.84 7.97 6.89
C GLU A 163 -5.00 8.19 5.92
N ASN A 164 -5.26 7.17 5.11
CA ASN A 164 -6.46 7.10 4.29
C ASN A 164 -7.23 5.83 4.65
N ILE A 165 -8.54 5.97 4.82
CA ILE A 165 -9.46 4.87 5.11
C ILE A 165 -10.39 4.74 3.91
N VAL A 166 -10.42 3.55 3.32
CA VAL A 166 -11.26 3.24 2.17
C VAL A 166 -12.20 2.11 2.57
N GLU A 167 -13.49 2.28 2.30
CA GLU A 167 -14.46 1.21 2.53
C GLU A 167 -14.08 -0.02 1.70
N GLY A 168 -14.14 -1.19 2.34
CA GLY A 168 -13.96 -2.46 1.66
C GLY A 168 -15.12 -2.79 0.73
N PHE A 169 -14.94 -3.88 0.01
CA PHE A 169 -15.83 -4.40 -1.00
C PHE A 169 -16.65 -5.59 -0.50
#